data_AF-A0AAE4I7M5-F1
#
_entry.id   AF-A0AAE4I7M5-F1
#
_cell.length_a   1.000
_cell.length_b   1.000
_cell.length_c   1.000
_cell.angle_alpha   90.00
_cell.angle_beta   90.00
_cell.angle_gamma   90.00
#
_symmetry.space_group_name_H-M   'P 1'
#
loop_
_entity.id
_entity.type
_entity.pdbx_description
1 polymer ?
#
loop_
_entity_poly.entity_id
_entity_poly.type
_entity_poly.pdbx_seq_one_letter_code
_entity_poly.pdbx_strand_id
1 'polypeptide(L)'
;MKNFKLSITGILCMIITLLSSCDNHVFEDETWHRWRPGMIYCTNGEINTYEEVLSKGNTPEAVIFYVDHDDKIDGTAYAVCIKEHNPWAFSDPDTTYVEQGTSADISTFDGEKNTTAMRSKDISSPLAESLNPKYFIPSVAEMYQLYLARDIVNPIIINCEGDPIPIDKEDCWYWTSTECAGANSDRAWRYSLSAGRFESADKHQSFASRPILTIRLNHEEE
;
A
#
# COMPACT_ATOMS: atom_id res chain seq x y z
N MET A 1 -66.86 45.68 27.90
CA MET A 1 -65.47 45.64 28.42
C MET A 1 -65.43 44.53 29.46
N LYS A 2 -64.74 43.39 29.38
CA LYS A 2 -63.74 42.81 28.47
C LYS A 2 -64.21 41.39 28.10
N ASN A 3 -63.99 41.02 26.85
CA ASN A 3 -64.14 39.65 26.36
C ASN A 3 -62.91 38.83 26.79
N PHE A 4 -63.10 37.61 27.28
CA PHE A 4 -62.05 36.59 27.26
C PHE A 4 -62.62 35.32 26.64
N LYS A 5 -62.25 35.10 25.38
CA LYS A 5 -62.31 33.79 24.73
C LYS A 5 -61.07 33.01 25.14
N LEU A 6 -61.21 31.73 25.46
CA LEU A 6 -60.27 30.73 24.96
C LEU A 6 -60.93 29.35 24.97
N SER A 7 -61.27 28.90 23.76
CA SER A 7 -61.51 27.51 23.39
C SER A 7 -60.17 26.96 22.92
N ILE A 8 -59.68 25.86 23.52
CA ILE A 8 -58.67 25.01 22.89
C ILE A 8 -59.04 23.54 23.17
N THR A 9 -59.59 22.96 22.11
CA THR A 9 -59.85 21.56 21.83
C THR A 9 -58.61 20.70 22.08
N GLY A 10 -58.76 19.63 22.86
CA GLY A 10 -57.76 18.56 22.95
C GLY A 10 -57.67 17.82 21.63
N ILE A 11 -56.49 17.85 20.99
CA ILE A 11 -56.15 16.98 19.87
C ILE A 11 -54.97 16.11 20.30
N LEU A 12 -55.29 14.82 20.32
CA LEU A 12 -54.48 13.66 20.62
C LEU A 12 -53.16 13.69 19.82
N CYS A 13 -52.04 13.66 20.55
CA CYS A 13 -50.72 13.36 20.01
C CYS A 13 -50.72 11.95 19.41
N MET A 14 -50.51 11.84 18.09
CA MET A 14 -50.10 10.59 17.45
C MET A 14 -48.93 10.92 16.52
N ILE A 15 -47.73 10.96 17.11
CA ILE A 15 -46.47 11.03 16.36
C ILE A 15 -46.24 9.62 15.81
N ILE A 16 -46.44 9.46 14.50
CA ILE A 16 -46.04 8.26 13.77
C ILE A 16 -44.51 8.31 13.69
N THR A 17 -43.85 7.51 14.52
CA THR A 17 -42.41 7.24 14.43
C THR A 17 -42.15 6.46 13.14
N LEU A 18 -41.73 7.16 12.09
CA LEU A 18 -41.03 6.54 10.97
C LEU A 18 -39.62 6.18 11.46
N LEU A 19 -39.47 4.98 12.00
CA LEU A 19 -38.17 4.35 12.12
C LEU A 19 -37.76 3.95 10.69
N SER A 20 -37.09 4.87 9.99
CA SER A 20 -36.24 4.48 8.86
C SER A 20 -35.08 3.68 9.44
N SER A 21 -35.22 2.35 9.48
CA SER A 21 -34.09 1.46 9.62
C SER A 21 -33.25 1.61 8.34
N CYS A 22 -32.32 2.56 8.34
CA CYS A 22 -31.22 2.55 7.39
C CYS A 22 -30.39 1.33 7.74
N ASP A 23 -30.74 0.20 7.14
CA ASP A 23 -30.02 -1.06 7.24
C ASP A 23 -28.72 -0.90 6.47
N ASN A 24 -27.74 -0.25 7.10
CA ASN A 24 -26.39 -0.09 6.58
C ASN A 24 -25.64 -1.40 6.85
N HIS A 25 -26.01 -2.46 6.14
CA HIS A 25 -25.23 -3.70 6.13
C HIS A 25 -23.90 -3.42 5.43
N VAL A 26 -22.91 -2.99 6.20
CA VAL A 26 -21.52 -2.98 5.77
C VAL A 26 -21.03 -4.41 5.90
N PHE A 27 -20.72 -5.04 4.78
CA PHE A 27 -20.11 -6.37 4.76
C PHE A 27 -18.64 -6.20 5.15
N GLU A 28 -18.28 -6.58 6.38
CA GLU A 28 -16.89 -6.84 6.72
C GLU A 28 -16.41 -8.08 5.95
N ASP A 29 -15.24 -8.00 5.32
CA ASP A 29 -14.63 -9.16 4.66
C ASP A 29 -14.02 -10.08 5.73
N GLU A 30 -14.84 -10.95 6.33
CA GLU A 30 -14.41 -11.95 7.32
C GLU A 30 -13.36 -12.95 6.79
N THR A 31 -13.05 -12.94 5.48
CA THR A 31 -12.03 -13.82 4.91
C THR A 31 -10.61 -13.45 5.34
N TRP A 32 -10.41 -12.26 5.90
CA TRP A 32 -9.11 -11.74 6.30
C TRP A 32 -8.36 -12.63 7.30
N HIS A 33 -9.07 -13.34 8.17
CA HIS A 33 -8.49 -14.30 9.11
C HIS A 33 -7.74 -15.47 8.43
N ARG A 34 -7.98 -15.69 7.13
CA ARG A 34 -7.31 -16.74 6.34
C ARG A 34 -6.11 -16.22 5.54
N TRP A 35 -5.92 -14.90 5.49
CA TRP A 35 -4.86 -14.29 4.70
C TRP A 35 -3.49 -14.73 5.21
N ARG A 36 -2.60 -15.02 4.26
CA ARG A 36 -1.23 -15.45 4.53
C ARG A 36 -0.34 -15.11 3.33
N PRO A 37 0.97 -14.99 3.52
CA PRO A 37 1.91 -14.86 2.42
C PRO A 37 1.70 -15.94 1.35
N GLY A 38 1.71 -15.54 0.09
CA GLY A 38 1.43 -16.39 -1.08
C GLY A 38 -0.02 -16.35 -1.58
N MET A 39 -0.96 -15.73 -0.86
CA MET A 39 -2.29 -15.46 -1.42
C MET A 39 -2.24 -14.32 -2.45
N ILE A 40 -3.14 -14.35 -3.43
CA ILE A 40 -3.15 -13.44 -4.57
C ILE A 40 -4.20 -12.37 -4.36
N TYR A 41 -3.78 -11.12 -4.49
CA TYR A 41 -4.65 -9.97 -4.65
C TYR A 41 -4.96 -9.77 -6.15
N CYS A 42 -6.25 -9.79 -6.50
CA CYS A 42 -6.74 -9.70 -7.87
C CYS A 42 -7.16 -8.26 -8.24
N THR A 43 -7.30 -8.00 -9.55
CA THR A 43 -7.68 -6.67 -10.07
C THR A 43 -9.06 -6.18 -9.63
N ASN A 44 -9.94 -7.10 -9.28
CA ASN A 44 -11.27 -6.83 -8.73
C ASN A 44 -11.26 -6.60 -7.20
N GLY A 45 -10.10 -6.64 -6.56
CA GLY A 45 -9.94 -6.46 -5.11
C GLY A 45 -10.10 -7.73 -4.27
N GLU A 46 -10.49 -8.86 -4.88
CA GLU A 46 -10.59 -10.13 -4.13
C GLU A 46 -9.21 -10.70 -3.79
N ILE A 47 -9.13 -11.39 -2.65
CA ILE A 47 -7.94 -12.12 -2.21
C ILE A 47 -8.25 -13.61 -2.19
N ASN A 48 -7.47 -14.39 -2.93
CA ASN A 48 -7.73 -15.82 -3.15
C ASN A 48 -6.44 -16.63 -3.20
N THR A 49 -6.54 -17.95 -3.03
CA THR A 49 -5.46 -18.88 -3.40
C THR A 49 -5.30 -18.98 -4.92
N TYR A 50 -4.17 -19.49 -5.41
CA TYR A 50 -3.94 -19.66 -6.85
C TYR A 50 -5.01 -20.53 -7.51
N GLU A 51 -5.40 -21.63 -6.88
CA GLU A 51 -6.42 -22.54 -7.39
C GLU A 51 -7.79 -21.86 -7.47
N GLU A 52 -8.14 -21.06 -6.46
CA GLU A 52 -9.38 -20.28 -6.46
C GLU A 52 -9.36 -19.22 -7.57
N VAL A 53 -8.24 -18.50 -7.76
CA VAL A 53 -8.07 -17.52 -8.85
C VAL A 53 -8.31 -18.17 -10.20
N LEU A 54 -7.71 -19.34 -10.47
CA LEU A 54 -7.92 -20.08 -11.72
C LEU A 54 -9.38 -20.51 -11.88
N SER A 55 -10.00 -21.04 -10.83
CA SER A 55 -11.39 -21.52 -10.90
C SER A 55 -12.40 -20.40 -11.14
N LYS A 56 -12.15 -19.21 -10.57
CA LYS A 56 -12.99 -18.01 -10.71
C LYS A 56 -12.70 -17.23 -11.99
N GLY A 57 -11.54 -17.43 -12.62
CA GLY A 57 -11.10 -16.63 -13.76
C GLY A 57 -10.71 -15.20 -13.39
N ASN A 58 -10.29 -14.97 -12.14
CA ASN A 58 -9.85 -13.65 -11.69
C ASN A 58 -8.45 -13.33 -12.25
N THR A 59 -8.17 -12.05 -12.49
CA THR A 59 -6.85 -11.61 -12.96
C THR A 59 -5.93 -11.34 -11.77
N PRO A 60 -4.78 -12.04 -11.63
CA PRO A 60 -3.81 -11.77 -10.58
C PRO A 60 -3.12 -10.41 -10.79
N GLU A 61 -2.88 -9.68 -9.70
CA GLU A 61 -2.23 -8.36 -9.74
C GLU A 61 -1.02 -8.29 -8.79
N ALA A 62 -1.18 -8.78 -7.57
CA ALA A 62 -0.16 -8.78 -6.55
C ALA A 62 -0.24 -10.03 -5.66
N VAL A 63 0.81 -10.32 -4.91
CA VAL A 63 0.89 -11.47 -3.99
C VAL A 63 1.14 -10.95 -2.59
N ILE A 64 0.33 -11.37 -1.63
CA ILE A 64 0.52 -11.07 -0.21
C ILE A 64 1.88 -11.60 0.22
N PHE A 65 2.68 -10.76 0.87
CA PHE A 65 3.99 -11.16 1.40
C PHE A 65 4.13 -10.87 2.91
N TYR A 66 3.27 -10.02 3.46
CA TYR A 66 3.22 -9.70 4.87
C TYR A 66 1.75 -9.54 5.30
N VAL A 67 1.38 -10.14 6.42
CA VAL A 67 0.08 -9.95 7.08
C VAL A 67 0.39 -9.47 8.48
N ASP A 68 -0.23 -8.37 8.86
CA ASP A 68 0.00 -7.78 10.17
C ASP A 68 -0.91 -8.44 11.22
N HIS A 69 -0.28 -8.86 12.30
CA HIS A 69 -0.97 -9.48 13.44
C HIS A 69 -0.74 -8.70 14.74
N ASP A 70 0.12 -7.67 14.69
CA ASP A 70 0.57 -6.90 15.86
C ASP A 70 0.23 -5.41 15.74
N ASP A 71 -0.64 -5.02 14.79
CA ASP A 71 -1.04 -3.63 14.51
C ASP A 71 0.16 -2.66 14.36
N LYS A 72 1.21 -3.15 13.69
CA LYS A 72 2.44 -2.40 13.36
C LYS A 72 2.27 -1.47 12.17
N ILE A 73 1.32 -1.76 11.28
CA ILE A 73 1.10 -1.01 10.05
C ILE A 73 -0.31 -0.41 10.04
N ASP A 74 -0.49 0.69 9.34
CA ASP A 74 -1.81 1.24 9.02
C ASP A 74 -2.46 0.41 7.91
N GLY A 75 -2.89 -0.80 8.25
CA GLY A 75 -3.51 -1.77 7.35
C GLY A 75 -3.38 -3.21 7.84
N THR A 76 -3.92 -4.15 7.08
CA THR A 76 -4.00 -5.56 7.48
C THR A 76 -2.91 -6.40 6.81
N ALA A 77 -2.51 -6.05 5.59
CA ALA A 77 -1.49 -6.79 4.85
C ALA A 77 -0.80 -5.93 3.79
N TYR A 78 0.38 -6.38 3.35
CA TYR A 78 1.02 -5.89 2.14
C TYR A 78 1.04 -6.94 1.05
N ALA A 79 0.79 -6.50 -0.19
CA ALA A 79 0.94 -7.32 -1.38
C ALA A 79 1.93 -6.69 -2.36
N VAL A 80 2.81 -7.50 -2.94
CA VAL A 80 3.82 -7.11 -3.92
C VAL A 80 3.32 -7.33 -5.34
N CYS A 81 3.54 -6.36 -6.22
CA CYS A 81 3.19 -6.49 -7.63
C CYS A 81 3.85 -7.74 -8.25
N ILE A 82 3.10 -8.46 -9.10
CA ILE A 82 3.64 -9.64 -9.81
C ILE A 82 4.68 -9.25 -10.87
N LYS A 83 4.67 -8.00 -11.35
CA LYS A 83 5.63 -7.46 -12.31
C LYS A 83 6.61 -6.49 -11.65
N GLU A 84 7.83 -6.47 -12.17
CA GLU A 84 8.84 -5.48 -11.80
C GLU A 84 8.48 -4.11 -12.41
N HIS A 85 8.81 -3.03 -11.69
CA HIS A 85 8.67 -1.67 -12.22
C HIS A 85 9.98 -1.19 -12.82
N ASN A 86 9.88 -0.51 -13.96
CA ASN A 86 11.04 -0.04 -14.72
C ASN A 86 11.96 0.86 -13.89
N PRO A 87 13.25 0.95 -14.25
CA PRO A 87 14.17 1.86 -13.58
C PRO A 87 13.86 3.34 -13.78
N TRP A 88 13.86 4.08 -12.68
CA TRP A 88 13.70 5.54 -12.67
C TRP A 88 14.61 6.19 -11.63
N ALA A 89 14.92 7.47 -11.83
CA ALA A 89 15.63 8.26 -10.84
C ALA A 89 14.72 8.58 -9.65
N PHE A 90 15.29 8.57 -8.44
CA PHE A 90 14.58 8.89 -7.20
C PHE A 90 14.19 10.37 -7.14
N SER A 91 15.07 11.24 -7.65
CA SER A 91 14.86 12.67 -7.83
C SER A 91 15.14 13.05 -9.28
N ASP A 92 14.52 14.13 -9.75
CA ASP A 92 14.69 14.62 -11.12
C ASP A 92 16.17 14.92 -11.42
N PRO A 93 16.81 14.20 -12.37
CA PRO A 93 18.22 14.37 -12.72
C PRO A 93 18.62 15.78 -13.16
N ASP A 94 17.66 16.60 -13.61
CA ASP A 94 17.90 17.96 -14.07
C ASP A 94 17.76 19.01 -12.94
N THR A 95 17.50 18.56 -11.70
CA THR A 95 17.39 19.44 -10.52
C THR A 95 18.68 19.49 -9.72
N THR A 96 18.82 20.52 -8.87
CA THR A 96 19.83 20.49 -7.80
C THR A 96 19.42 19.42 -6.79
N TYR A 97 20.38 18.83 -6.09
CA TYR A 97 20.09 17.89 -5.00
C TYR A 97 19.07 18.47 -4.01
N VAL A 98 17.94 17.80 -3.90
CA VAL A 98 16.80 18.19 -3.07
C VAL A 98 16.32 17.01 -2.22
N GLU A 99 15.82 17.35 -1.04
CA GLU A 99 15.10 16.39 -0.19
C GLU A 99 13.72 16.13 -0.81
N GLN A 100 13.30 14.87 -0.92
CA GLN A 100 11.96 14.49 -1.41
C GLN A 100 10.90 14.49 -0.30
N GLY A 101 11.29 14.91 0.92
CA GLY A 101 10.38 14.98 2.08
C GLY A 101 10.00 13.62 2.65
N THR A 102 10.83 12.59 2.44
CA THR A 102 10.59 11.24 2.96
C THR A 102 11.25 11.05 4.33
N SER A 103 10.87 10.00 5.04
CA SER A 103 11.57 9.62 6.26
C SER A 103 13.00 9.15 5.97
N ALA A 104 13.85 9.25 6.99
CA ALA A 104 15.20 8.68 6.97
C ALA A 104 15.36 7.53 7.99
N ASP A 105 14.24 7.06 8.54
CA ASP A 105 14.22 5.93 9.48
C ASP A 105 14.11 4.64 8.68
N ILE A 106 15.10 3.76 8.84
CA ILE A 106 15.17 2.49 8.10
C ILE A 106 14.26 1.40 8.70
N SER A 107 13.68 1.65 9.87
CA SER A 107 12.89 0.68 10.63
C SER A 107 11.38 0.92 10.56
N THR A 108 10.95 2.01 9.93
CA THR A 108 9.53 2.40 9.82
C THR A 108 8.86 1.82 8.58
N PHE A 109 7.61 1.41 8.74
CA PHE A 109 6.73 0.95 7.67
C PHE A 109 5.96 2.14 7.08
N ASP A 110 6.67 3.02 6.38
CA ASP A 110 6.13 4.31 5.93
C ASP A 110 6.23 4.55 4.42
N GLY A 111 6.36 3.48 3.63
CA GLY A 111 6.58 3.59 2.18
C GLY A 111 5.44 4.30 1.45
N GLU A 112 4.20 4.12 1.88
CA GLU A 112 3.03 4.78 1.30
C GLU A 112 3.06 6.30 1.57
N LYS A 113 3.37 6.69 2.80
CA LYS A 113 3.53 8.09 3.20
C LYS A 113 4.70 8.74 2.45
N ASN A 114 5.84 8.07 2.39
CA ASN A 114 7.02 8.56 1.67
C ASN A 114 6.74 8.72 0.18
N THR A 115 6.13 7.73 -0.45
CA THR A 115 5.79 7.81 -1.88
C THR A 115 4.79 8.93 -2.17
N THR A 116 3.87 9.20 -1.25
CA THR A 116 2.95 10.35 -1.34
C THR A 116 3.72 11.67 -1.28
N ALA A 117 4.69 11.81 -0.37
CA ALA A 117 5.55 12.99 -0.30
C ALA A 117 6.36 13.19 -1.59
N MET A 118 6.91 12.12 -2.15
CA MET A 118 7.66 12.13 -3.42
C MET A 118 6.80 12.54 -4.64
N ARG A 119 5.47 12.45 -4.55
CA ARG A 119 4.54 12.90 -5.60
C ARG A 119 4.19 14.39 -5.49
N SER A 120 4.72 15.09 -4.50
CA SER A 120 4.47 16.53 -4.34
C SER A 120 4.90 17.30 -5.60
N LYS A 121 4.06 18.22 -6.06
CA LYS A 121 4.35 19.04 -7.24
C LYS A 121 5.53 19.99 -7.06
N ASP A 122 5.89 20.26 -5.82
CA ASP A 122 6.98 21.18 -5.48
C ASP A 122 8.35 20.49 -5.63
N ILE A 123 8.38 19.15 -5.65
CA ILE A 123 9.62 18.36 -5.62
C ILE A 123 9.42 17.11 -6.49
N SER A 124 9.87 17.18 -7.75
CA SER A 124 9.64 16.10 -8.73
C SER A 124 10.41 14.82 -8.38
N SER A 125 9.73 13.69 -8.52
CA SER A 125 10.32 12.35 -8.42
C SER A 125 9.86 11.50 -9.62
N PRO A 126 10.72 11.30 -10.65
CA PRO A 126 10.38 10.47 -11.79
C PRO A 126 9.93 9.06 -11.38
N LEU A 127 10.57 8.50 -10.34
CA LEU A 127 10.18 7.21 -9.77
C LEU A 127 8.75 7.21 -9.24
N ALA A 128 8.37 8.18 -8.40
CA ALA A 128 7.02 8.20 -7.81
C ALA A 128 5.93 8.61 -8.81
N GLU A 129 6.26 9.48 -9.76
CA GLU A 129 5.37 9.92 -10.85
C GLU A 129 5.09 8.81 -11.87
N SER A 130 6.06 7.93 -12.13
CA SER A 130 5.92 6.82 -13.07
C SER A 130 5.01 5.68 -12.58
N LEU A 131 4.66 5.67 -11.28
CA LEU A 131 3.88 4.61 -10.66
C LEU A 131 2.38 4.94 -10.66
N ASN A 132 1.56 3.91 -10.91
CA ASN A 132 0.13 4.01 -10.65
C ASN A 132 -0.11 4.38 -9.17
N PRO A 133 -0.92 5.41 -8.87
CA PRO A 133 -1.18 5.87 -7.50
C PRO A 133 -1.67 4.79 -6.52
N LYS A 134 -2.24 3.69 -7.03
CA LYS A 134 -2.64 2.51 -6.24
C LYS A 134 -1.46 1.84 -5.51
N TYR A 135 -0.26 1.90 -6.08
CA TYR A 135 0.92 1.29 -5.48
C TYR A 135 1.85 2.37 -4.92
N PHE A 136 2.77 1.92 -4.07
CA PHE A 136 3.83 2.75 -3.54
C PHE A 136 5.19 2.05 -3.56
N ILE A 137 6.23 2.86 -3.45
CA ILE A 137 7.62 2.41 -3.36
C ILE A 137 7.85 1.99 -1.90
N PRO A 138 8.24 0.73 -1.64
CA PRO A 138 8.42 0.27 -0.26
C PRO A 138 9.57 1.02 0.44
N SER A 139 9.41 1.27 1.73
CA SER A 139 10.47 1.67 2.66
C SER A 139 11.51 0.54 2.83
N VAL A 140 12.63 0.85 3.50
CA VAL A 140 13.63 -0.18 3.84
C VAL A 140 13.04 -1.31 4.69
N ALA A 141 12.16 -1.01 5.65
CA ALA A 141 11.54 -2.02 6.52
C ALA A 141 10.59 -2.95 5.73
N GLU A 142 9.81 -2.39 4.81
CA GLU A 142 8.90 -3.16 3.94
C GLU A 142 9.68 -4.03 2.95
N MET A 143 10.78 -3.52 2.38
CA MET A 143 11.69 -4.31 1.53
C MET A 143 12.30 -5.49 2.29
N TYR A 144 12.61 -5.32 3.58
CA TYR A 144 13.12 -6.40 4.43
C TYR A 144 12.06 -7.50 4.61
N GLN A 145 10.80 -7.16 4.88
CA GLN A 145 9.71 -8.15 4.94
C GLN A 145 9.54 -8.89 3.61
N LEU A 146 9.62 -8.18 2.48
CA LEU A 146 9.56 -8.79 1.16
C LEU A 146 10.73 -9.76 0.91
N TYR A 147 11.94 -9.40 1.33
CA TYR A 147 13.12 -10.25 1.25
C TYR A 147 12.94 -11.57 2.02
N LEU A 148 12.33 -11.53 3.20
CA LEU A 148 12.05 -12.72 4.02
C LEU A 148 10.99 -13.64 3.39
N ALA A 149 10.02 -13.06 2.69
CA ALA A 149 8.90 -13.80 2.09
C ALA A 149 9.18 -14.33 0.67
N ARG A 150 10.31 -13.96 0.06
CA ARG A 150 10.60 -14.22 -1.37
C ARG A 150 10.41 -15.68 -1.80
N ASP A 151 10.83 -16.63 -0.97
CA ASP A 151 10.73 -18.07 -1.28
C ASP A 151 9.27 -18.57 -1.26
N ILE A 152 8.38 -17.91 -0.51
CA ILE A 152 6.95 -18.20 -0.47
C ILE A 152 6.23 -17.56 -1.66
N VAL A 153 6.57 -16.31 -1.99
CA VAL A 153 5.85 -15.56 -3.03
C VAL A 153 6.31 -15.89 -4.45
N ASN A 154 7.58 -16.24 -4.66
CA ASN A 154 8.12 -16.48 -6.00
C ASN A 154 7.41 -17.61 -6.78
N PRO A 155 7.10 -18.77 -6.19
CA PRO A 155 6.32 -19.80 -6.88
C PRO A 155 4.98 -19.26 -7.37
N ILE A 156 4.32 -18.41 -6.58
CA ILE A 156 3.03 -17.81 -6.93
C ILE A 156 3.19 -16.75 -8.03
N ILE A 157 4.20 -15.89 -7.94
CA ILE A 157 4.52 -14.90 -8.97
C ILE A 157 4.78 -15.60 -10.32
N ILE A 158 5.55 -16.68 -10.33
CA ILE A 158 5.82 -17.48 -11.55
C ILE A 158 4.54 -18.10 -12.11
N ASN A 159 3.72 -18.70 -11.25
CA ASN A 159 2.43 -19.29 -11.64
C ASN A 159 1.44 -18.25 -12.20
N CYS A 160 1.58 -16.99 -11.80
CA CYS A 160 0.82 -15.85 -12.31
C CYS A 160 1.50 -15.14 -13.51
N GLU A 161 2.50 -15.77 -14.14
CA GLU A 161 3.27 -15.24 -15.28
C GLU A 161 3.96 -13.89 -14.99
N GLY A 162 4.26 -13.64 -13.72
CA GLY A 162 4.97 -12.46 -13.23
C GLY A 162 6.49 -12.55 -13.39
N ASP A 163 7.17 -11.53 -12.90
CA ASP A 163 8.63 -11.47 -12.87
C ASP A 163 9.11 -11.86 -11.47
N PRO A 164 9.79 -13.00 -11.28
CA PRO A 164 10.18 -13.47 -9.95
C PRO A 164 11.13 -12.49 -9.26
N ILE A 165 11.01 -12.38 -7.94
CA ILE A 165 11.93 -11.64 -7.09
C ILE A 165 13.31 -12.30 -7.18
N PRO A 166 14.39 -11.54 -7.45
CA PRO A 166 15.71 -12.12 -7.65
C PRO A 166 16.21 -12.96 -6.45
N ILE A 167 16.72 -14.13 -6.77
CA ILE A 167 17.49 -15.00 -5.86
C ILE A 167 18.87 -15.20 -6.52
N ASP A 168 19.94 -15.08 -5.74
CA ASP A 168 21.34 -15.23 -6.17
C ASP A 168 21.74 -14.37 -7.40
N LYS A 169 21.29 -13.11 -7.42
CA LYS A 169 21.65 -12.11 -8.45
C LYS A 169 22.47 -10.98 -7.83
N GLU A 170 23.75 -10.87 -8.23
CA GLU A 170 24.68 -9.87 -7.67
C GLU A 170 24.24 -8.42 -7.95
N ASP A 171 23.80 -8.14 -9.19
CA ASP A 171 23.38 -6.80 -9.63
C ASP A 171 21.85 -6.65 -9.65
N CYS A 172 21.21 -6.86 -8.49
CA CYS A 172 19.80 -6.49 -8.30
C CYS A 172 19.66 -5.40 -7.24
N TRP A 173 19.30 -4.20 -7.69
CA TRP A 173 19.12 -3.04 -6.83
C TRP A 173 17.75 -2.43 -7.11
N TYR A 174 16.98 -2.26 -6.04
CA TYR A 174 15.67 -1.63 -6.07
C TYR A 174 15.70 -0.38 -5.23
N TRP A 175 15.14 0.71 -5.73
CA TRP A 175 14.87 1.86 -4.88
C TRP A 175 13.92 1.48 -3.74
N THR A 176 14.26 1.95 -2.54
CA THR A 176 13.28 2.12 -1.46
C THR A 176 12.78 3.56 -1.49
N SER A 177 11.75 3.89 -0.72
CA SER A 177 11.29 5.27 -0.53
C SER A 177 11.96 6.01 0.63
N THR A 178 12.98 5.42 1.27
CA THR A 178 13.63 5.99 2.46
C THR A 178 14.89 6.77 2.09
N GLU A 179 15.00 8.02 2.53
CA GLU A 179 16.20 8.86 2.36
C GLU A 179 17.32 8.52 3.35
N CYS A 180 18.56 8.91 3.03
CA CYS A 180 19.68 8.70 3.94
C CYS A 180 19.81 9.84 4.96
N ALA A 181 19.74 9.52 6.24
CA ALA A 181 19.88 10.50 7.32
C ALA A 181 21.19 11.29 7.22
N GLY A 182 21.10 12.63 7.19
CA GLY A 182 22.25 13.52 7.09
C GLY A 182 22.81 13.68 5.68
N ALA A 183 22.23 13.00 4.69
CA ALA A 183 22.51 13.15 3.26
C ALA A 183 21.21 13.18 2.45
N ASN A 184 20.12 13.67 3.08
CA ASN A 184 18.77 13.59 2.56
C ASN A 184 18.61 14.29 1.22
N SER A 185 19.37 15.34 0.91
CA SER A 185 19.32 15.99 -0.40
C SER A 185 19.90 15.14 -1.53
N ASP A 186 20.87 14.28 -1.23
CA ASP A 186 21.75 13.67 -2.23
C ASP A 186 21.50 12.16 -2.40
N ARG A 187 21.10 11.50 -1.30
CA ARG A 187 21.14 10.05 -1.17
C ARG A 187 19.82 9.47 -0.68
N ALA A 188 19.46 8.34 -1.27
CA ALA A 188 18.40 7.46 -0.79
C ALA A 188 18.90 6.03 -0.67
N TRP A 189 18.18 5.20 0.08
CA TRP A 189 18.50 3.79 0.23
C TRP A 189 17.98 2.98 -0.96
N ARG A 190 18.86 2.17 -1.55
CA ARG A 190 18.47 1.07 -2.44
C ARG A 190 18.66 -0.26 -1.71
N TYR A 191 17.83 -1.24 -2.03
CA TYR A 191 17.79 -2.55 -1.39
C TYR A 191 18.05 -3.66 -2.41
N SER A 192 18.84 -4.67 -2.02
CA SER A 192 19.05 -5.89 -2.80
C SER A 192 18.14 -7.01 -2.29
N LEU A 193 17.10 -7.35 -3.05
CA LEU A 193 16.20 -8.47 -2.73
C LEU A 193 16.87 -9.85 -2.89
N SER A 194 18.04 -9.93 -3.51
CA SER A 194 18.86 -11.15 -3.50
C SER A 194 19.72 -11.25 -2.24
N ALA A 195 20.38 -10.16 -1.83
CA ALA A 195 21.38 -10.21 -0.78
C ALA A 195 20.87 -9.82 0.62
N GLY A 196 19.65 -9.28 0.73
CA GLY A 196 19.09 -8.86 2.02
C GLY A 196 19.83 -7.68 2.66
N ARG A 197 20.42 -6.81 1.84
CA ARG A 197 21.17 -5.63 2.29
C ARG A 197 20.71 -4.38 1.55
N PHE A 198 20.94 -3.22 2.16
CA PHE A 198 20.71 -1.92 1.55
C PHE A 198 21.99 -1.08 1.54
N GLU A 199 22.09 -0.19 0.56
CA GLU A 199 23.23 0.70 0.35
C GLU A 199 22.71 2.08 -0.07
N SER A 200 23.42 3.14 0.29
CA SER A 200 23.08 4.49 -0.15
C SER A 200 23.47 4.65 -1.62
N ALA A 201 22.60 5.25 -2.42
CA ALA A 201 22.90 5.58 -3.82
C ALA A 201 22.53 7.04 -4.13
N ASP A 202 23.12 7.56 -5.22
CA ASP A 202 22.82 8.90 -5.73
C ASP A 202 21.41 8.93 -6.28
N LYS A 203 20.59 9.90 -5.85
CA LYS A 203 19.18 9.98 -6.24
C LYS A 203 18.94 10.21 -7.73
N HIS A 204 19.92 10.75 -8.45
CA HIS A 204 19.83 10.96 -9.89
C HIS A 204 20.12 9.67 -10.70
N GLN A 205 20.54 8.58 -10.04
CA GLN A 205 20.69 7.28 -10.68
C GLN A 205 19.34 6.58 -10.83
N SER A 206 19.18 5.84 -11.93
CA SER A 206 18.00 5.01 -12.16
C SER A 206 18.19 3.58 -11.65
N PHE A 207 17.29 3.16 -10.76
CA PHE A 207 17.16 1.76 -10.35
C PHE A 207 15.69 1.35 -10.46
N ALA A 208 15.46 0.04 -10.62
CA ALA A 208 14.11 -0.53 -10.62
C ALA A 208 13.43 -0.27 -9.26
N SER A 209 12.11 -0.46 -9.20
CA SER A 209 11.41 -0.63 -7.91
C SER A 209 10.57 -1.89 -7.94
N ARG A 210 10.22 -2.38 -6.75
CA ARG A 210 9.28 -3.49 -6.60
C ARG A 210 8.05 -2.98 -5.82
N PRO A 211 7.08 -2.36 -6.51
CA PRO A 211 5.98 -1.68 -5.84
C PRO A 211 5.11 -2.65 -5.04
N ILE A 212 4.52 -2.12 -3.98
CA ILE A 212 3.59 -2.84 -3.12
C ILE A 212 2.31 -2.02 -2.95
N LEU A 213 1.27 -2.65 -2.42
CA LEU A 213 0.06 -1.98 -1.94
C LEU A 213 -0.28 -2.44 -0.53
N THR A 214 -0.94 -1.56 0.22
CA THR A 214 -1.53 -1.84 1.52
C THR A 214 -2.95 -2.32 1.32
N ILE A 215 -3.31 -3.43 1.97
CA ILE A 215 -4.67 -3.93 2.02
C ILE A 215 -5.24 -3.54 3.38
N ARG A 216 -6.31 -2.75 3.36
CA ARG A 216 -7.05 -2.33 4.55
C ARG A 216 -8.44 -2.96 4.51
N LEU A 217 -8.93 -3.39 5.66
CA LEU A 217 -10.32 -3.78 5.79
C LEU A 217 -11.17 -2.55 6.03
N ASN A 218 -12.43 -2.61 5.62
CA ASN A 218 -13.43 -1.67 6.11
C ASN A 218 -13.67 -1.99 7.59
N HIS A 219 -12.85 -1.40 8.45
CA HIS A 219 -13.23 -1.20 9.84
C HIS A 219 -13.97 0.13 9.90
N GLU A 220 -15.03 0.22 10.71
CA GLU A 220 -15.61 1.51 11.05
C GLU A 220 -14.45 2.45 11.44
N GLU A 221 -14.36 3.64 10.84
CA GLU A 221 -13.63 4.73 11.47
C GLU A 221 -14.36 4.99 12.80
N GLU A 222 -13.95 4.32 13.89
CA GLU A 222 -14.38 4.64 15.25
C GLU A 222 -13.86 6.03 15.67
#